data_AF-A0AAE0THW2-F1
#
_entry.id   AF-A0AAE0THW2-F1
#
_cell.length_a   1.000
_cell.length_b   1.000
_cell.length_c   1.000
_cell.angle_alpha   90.00
_cell.angle_beta   90.00
_cell.angle_gamma   90.00
#
_symmetry.space_group_name_H-M   'P 1'
#
loop_
_entity.id
_entity.type
_entity.pdbx_description
1 polymer ?
#
loop_
_entity_poly.entity_id
_entity_poly.type
_entity_poly.pdbx_seq_one_letter_code
_entity_poly.pdbx_strand_id
1 'polypeptide(L)'
;MNPVSLKVHNQAVHSSLEKGDIVRFPRGIYDHFGIYNGGGKIIHMDKDKENKIIVREDEFDKVCKNSKAEKCNYLDDICRQVKN
;
A
#
# COMPACT_ATOMS: atom_id res chain seq x y z
N MET A 1 18.02 -9.44 -3.92
CA MET A 1 17.74 -8.84 -2.60
C MET A 1 17.59 -9.96 -1.59
N ASN A 2 18.17 -9.82 -0.38
CA ASN A 2 18.01 -10.81 0.69
C ASN A 2 16.54 -10.77 1.20
N PRO A 3 15.80 -11.90 1.26
CA PRO A 3 14.43 -11.94 1.77
C PRO A 3 14.26 -11.34 3.17
N VAL A 4 15.30 -11.43 4.01
CA VAL A 4 15.31 -10.85 5.36
C VAL A 4 15.20 -9.32 5.32
N SER A 5 15.91 -8.65 4.40
CA SER A 5 15.88 -7.19 4.33
C SER A 5 14.55 -6.65 3.82
N LEU A 6 13.85 -7.41 2.99
CA LEU A 6 12.51 -7.05 2.50
C LEU A 6 11.48 -7.10 3.62
N LYS A 7 11.48 -8.17 4.41
CA LYS A 7 10.53 -8.35 5.52
C LYS A 7 10.74 -7.27 6.59
N VAL A 8 11.98 -7.00 6.97
CA VAL A 8 12.33 -5.96 7.94
C VAL A 8 11.88 -4.57 7.45
N HIS A 9 12.11 -4.25 6.17
CA HIS A 9 11.65 -3.01 5.57
C HIS A 9 10.13 -2.87 5.65
N ASN A 10 9.39 -3.88 5.18
CA ASN A 10 7.94 -3.84 5.15
C ASN A 10 7.32 -3.79 6.55
N GLN A 11 7.92 -4.44 7.54
CA GLN A 11 7.52 -4.33 8.95
C GLN A 11 7.72 -2.91 9.50
N ALA A 12 8.84 -2.25 9.17
CA ALA A 12 9.08 -0.87 9.57
C ALA A 12 8.07 0.09 8.94
N VAL A 13 7.76 -0.09 7.65
CA VAL A 13 6.72 0.68 6.96
C VAL A 13 5.36 0.44 7.61
N HIS A 14 4.93 -0.82 7.78
CA HIS A 14 3.65 -1.16 8.40
C HIS A 14 3.49 -0.55 9.80
N SER A 15 4.52 -0.64 10.63
CA SER A 15 4.52 -0.07 11.98
C SER A 15 4.36 1.45 12.01
N SER A 16 4.75 2.11 10.91
CA SER A 16 4.59 3.56 10.77
C SER A 16 3.23 3.98 10.22
N LEU A 17 2.42 3.07 9.64
CA LEU A 17 1.19 3.43 8.94
C LEU A 17 0.06 3.84 9.90
N GLU A 18 -0.67 4.88 9.51
CA GLU A 18 -1.90 5.34 10.13
C GLU A 18 -3.09 5.13 9.19
N LYS A 19 -4.31 5.01 9.74
CA LYS A 19 -5.52 4.82 8.93
C LYS A 19 -5.65 5.98 7.94
N GLY A 20 -5.87 5.65 6.67
CA GLY A 20 -5.98 6.61 5.58
C GLY A 20 -4.68 6.86 4.83
N ASP A 21 -3.53 6.38 5.33
CA ASP A 21 -2.27 6.49 4.61
C ASP A 21 -2.35 5.78 3.25
N ILE A 22 -1.85 6.44 2.21
CA ILE A 22 -1.67 5.87 0.88
C ILE A 22 -0.38 5.06 0.92
N VAL A 23 -0.46 3.82 0.47
CA VAL A 23 0.67 2.90 0.39
C VAL A 23 0.93 2.57 -1.07
N ARG A 24 2.16 2.79 -1.50
CA ARG A 24 2.67 2.41 -2.81
C ARG A 24 3.40 1.07 -2.70
N PHE A 25 3.17 0.20 -3.67
CA PHE A 25 3.86 -1.08 -3.81
C PHE A 25 4.44 -1.18 -5.23
N PRO A 26 5.73 -0.86 -5.44
CA PRO A 26 6.37 -0.94 -6.75
C PRO A 26 6.33 -2.37 -7.34
N ARG A 27 5.96 -2.50 -8.62
CA ARG A 27 5.81 -3.78 -9.37
C ARG A 27 6.64 -3.80 -10.65
N GLY A 28 7.88 -3.33 -10.57
CA GLY A 28 8.81 -3.28 -11.70
C GLY A 28 8.40 -2.22 -12.72
N ILE A 29 7.45 -2.53 -13.60
CA ILE A 29 7.02 -1.65 -14.70
C ILE A 29 5.83 -0.74 -14.35
N TYR A 30 5.19 -0.96 -13.20
CA TYR A 30 4.07 -0.14 -12.71
C TYR A 30 4.09 -0.06 -11.19
N ASP A 31 3.31 0.87 -10.65
CA ASP A 31 3.07 1.00 -9.23
C ASP A 31 1.67 0.54 -8.87
N HIS A 32 1.58 -0.32 -7.86
CA HIS A 32 0.32 -0.69 -7.26
C HIS A 32 0.06 0.19 -6.03
N PHE A 33 -1.19 0.54 -5.78
CA PHE A 33 -1.55 1.43 -4.67
C PHE A 33 -2.67 0.85 -3.82
N GLY A 34 -2.69 1.21 -2.55
CA GLY A 34 -3.80 0.95 -1.63
C GLY A 34 -3.84 1.97 -0.50
N ILE A 35 -4.91 1.92 0.29
CA ILE A 35 -5.10 2.76 1.48
C ILE A 35 -5.05 1.86 2.71
N TYR A 36 -4.30 2.25 3.73
CA TYR A 36 -4.24 1.51 4.99
C TYR A 36 -5.52 1.71 5.81
N ASN A 37 -6.20 0.62 6.13
CA ASN A 37 -7.45 0.62 6.93
C ASN A 37 -7.20 0.32 8.42
N GLY A 38 -5.93 0.18 8.83
CA GLY A 38 -5.56 -0.22 10.18
C GLY A 38 -5.55 -1.74 10.36
N GLY A 39 -4.99 -2.21 11.48
CA GLY A 39 -4.97 -3.64 11.83
C GLY A 39 -4.25 -4.53 10.81
N GLY A 40 -3.30 -3.98 10.03
CA GLY A 40 -2.63 -4.74 8.97
C GLY A 40 -3.41 -4.85 7.67
N LYS A 41 -4.51 -4.11 7.49
CA LYS A 41 -5.36 -4.21 6.30
C LYS A 41 -5.12 -3.10 5.29
N ILE A 42 -5.15 -3.45 4.01
CA ILE A 42 -5.05 -2.54 2.87
C ILE A 42 -6.30 -2.68 2.01
N ILE A 43 -6.98 -1.56 1.74
CA ILE A 43 -8.02 -1.46 0.72
C ILE A 43 -7.34 -1.08 -0.59
N HIS A 44 -7.48 -1.90 -1.63
CA HIS A 44 -6.89 -1.64 -2.93
C HIS A 44 -7.76 -2.13 -4.08
N MET A 45 -7.52 -1.58 -5.27
CA MET A 45 -8.04 -2.14 -6.51
C MET A 45 -7.21 -3.37 -6.89
N ASP A 46 -7.86 -4.44 -7.36
CA ASP A 46 -7.22 -5.63 -7.90
C ASP A 46 -8.09 -6.27 -8.98
N LYS A 47 -7.60 -7.34 -9.59
CA LYS A 47 -8.37 -8.20 -10.47
C LYS A 47 -8.90 -9.42 -9.71
N ASP A 48 -10.15 -9.78 -9.97
CA ASP A 48 -10.70 -11.06 -9.53
C ASP A 48 -10.25 -12.23 -10.45
N LYS A 49 -10.82 -13.41 -10.25
CA LYS A 49 -10.50 -14.61 -11.05
C LYS A 49 -10.94 -14.49 -12.52
N GLU A 50 -11.87 -13.59 -12.83
CA GLU A 50 -12.40 -13.33 -14.17
C GLU A 50 -11.74 -12.09 -14.80
N ASN A 51 -10.68 -11.55 -14.18
CA ASN A 51 -10.01 -10.30 -14.57
C ASN A 51 -10.88 -9.04 -14.48
N LYS A 52 -11.98 -9.06 -13.73
CA LYS A 52 -12.77 -7.86 -13.45
C LYS A 52 -12.06 -7.02 -12.38
N ILE A 53 -12.10 -5.70 -12.55
CA ILE A 53 -11.56 -4.77 -11.55
C ILE A 53 -12.49 -4.74 -10.35
N ILE A 54 -11.95 -5.02 -9.18
CA ILE A 54 -12.65 -5.01 -7.90
C ILE A 54 -11.89 -4.15 -6.89
N VAL A 55 -12.62 -3.57 -5.94
CA VAL A 55 -12.03 -3.01 -4.72
C VAL A 55 -12.14 -4.09 -3.64
N ARG A 56 -11.03 -4.44 -3.01
CA ARG A 56 -10.97 -5.47 -1.96
C ARG A 56 -10.09 -5.04 -0.80
N GLU A 57 -10.32 -5.66 0.35
CA GLU A 57 -9.47 -5.55 1.53
C GLU A 57 -8.61 -6.82 1.67
N ASP A 58 -7.30 -6.65 1.86
CA ASP A 58 -6.36 -7.74 2.08
C ASP A 58 -5.31 -7.39 3.14
N GLU A 59 -4.60 -8.40 3.66
CA GLU A 59 -3.47 -8.20 4.56
C GLU A 59 -2.32 -7.46 3.86
N PHE A 60 -1.70 -6.51 4.57
CA PHE A 60 -0.57 -5.72 4.10
C PHE A 60 0.55 -6.61 3.54
N ASP A 61 0.96 -7.64 4.29
CA ASP A 61 2.00 -8.57 3.87
C ASP A 61 1.64 -9.34 2.58
N LYS A 62 0.36 -9.69 2.43
CA LYS A 62 -0.16 -10.34 1.22
C LYS A 62 -0.10 -9.40 0.02
N VAL A 63 -0.45 -8.12 0.22
CA VAL A 63 -0.37 -7.10 -0.83
C VAL A 63 1.09 -6.83 -1.20
N CYS A 64 2.01 -6.76 -0.24
CA CYS A 64 3.45 -6.53 -0.47
C CYS A 64 4.08 -7.51 -1.46
N LYS A 65 3.78 -8.80 -1.35
CA LYS A 65 4.45 -9.85 -2.14
C LYS A 65 5.99 -9.69 -2.03
N ASN A 66 6.67 -9.48 -3.16
CA ASN A 66 8.13 -9.30 -3.24
C ASN A 66 8.56 -7.82 -3.29
N SER A 67 7.69 -6.89 -2.92
CA SER A 67 7.92 -5.45 -3.08
C SER A 67 8.20 -4.76 -1.77
N LYS A 68 9.03 -3.71 -1.86
CA LYS A 68 9.29 -2.76 -0.76
C LYS A 68 8.16 -1.74 -0.76
N ALA A 69 7.24 -1.88 0.19
CA ALA A 69 6.16 -0.91 0.35
C ALA A 69 6.73 0.46 0.72
N GLU A 70 6.01 1.52 0.35
CA GLU A 70 6.35 2.90 0.65
C GLU A 70 5.07 3.61 1.14
N LYS A 71 5.17 4.32 2.27
CA LYS A 71 4.14 5.30 2.65
C LYS A 71 4.23 6.48 1.68
N CYS A 72 3.12 6.85 1.05
CA CYS A 72 3.10 7.79 -0.08
C CYS A 72 1.88 8.72 -0.02
N ASN A 73 1.79 9.56 1.03
CA ASN A 73 0.72 10.54 1.18
C ASN A 73 0.93 11.79 0.30
N TYR A 74 1.27 11.61 -0.97
CA TYR A 74 1.58 12.73 -1.88
C TYR A 74 0.41 13.70 -2.07
N LEU A 75 -0.82 13.25 -1.81
CA LEU A 75 -2.02 14.08 -1.84
C LEU A 75 -2.14 15.02 -0.63
N ASP A 76 -1.39 14.81 0.44
CA ASP A 76 -1.41 15.72 1.59
C ASP A 76 -0.99 17.14 1.18
N ASP A 77 0.08 17.26 0.41
CA ASP A 77 0.60 18.56 -0.03
C ASP A 77 -0.30 19.23 -1.10
N ILE A 78 -1.02 18.41 -1.87
CA ILE A 78 -1.88 18.87 -2.97
C ILE A 78 -3.28 19.24 -2.46
N CYS A 79 -3.88 18.41 -1.61
CA CYS A 79 -5.27 18.53 -1.21
C CYS A 79 -5.47 19.25 0.13
N ARG A 80 -4.45 19.38 1.00
CA ARG A 80 -4.60 20.17 2.24
C ARG A 80 -4.86 21.66 1.98
N GLN A 81 -4.49 22.16 0.80
CA GLN A 81 -4.71 23.56 0.41
C GLN A 81 -6.18 23.92 0.15
N VAL A 82 -7.11 22.96 0.19
CA VAL A 82 -8.54 23.18 -0.11
C VAL A 82 -9.38 23.44 1.16
N LYS A 83 -8.76 23.54 2.34
CA LYS A 83 -9.48 23.93 3.56
C LYS A 83 -9.40 25.45 3.76
N ASN A 84 -10.28 26.16 3.05
CA ASN A 84 -10.71 27.52 3.44
C ASN A 84 -11.60 27.44 4.68
#